data_AF-A0A2G6WV36-F1
#
_entry.id   AF-A0A2G6WV36-F1
#
_cell.length_a   1.000
_cell.length_b   1.000
_cell.length_c   1.000
_cell.angle_alpha   90.00
_cell.angle_beta   90.00
_cell.angle_gamma   90.00
#
_symmetry.space_group_name_H-M   'P 1'
#
loop_
_entity.id
_entity.type
_entity.pdbx_description
1 polymer ?
#
loop_
_entity_poly.entity_id
_entity_poly.type
_entity_poly.pdbx_seq_one_letter_code
_entity_poly.pdbx_strand_id
1 'polypeptide(L)'
;MATSTIARPRAPASPDTACGPTPSDLLENKLAQLNSLLWCCHGDGNRWFEDAGPEHLDNVLWIAAELARDAMGLFQACEVGRAAQG
;
A
#
# COMPACT_ATOMS: atom_id res chain seq x y z
N MET A 1 24.99 8.16 -47.53
CA MET A 1 24.46 6.79 -47.38
C MET A 1 24.48 6.47 -45.90
N ALA A 2 23.34 6.47 -45.21
CA ALA A 2 23.27 6.33 -43.74
C ALA A 2 23.09 4.85 -43.35
N THR A 3 23.97 4.34 -42.49
CA THR A 3 23.94 2.97 -41.97
C THR A 3 22.84 2.83 -40.93
N SER A 4 21.86 1.95 -41.20
CA SER A 4 20.77 1.64 -40.28
C SER A 4 21.26 0.79 -39.10
N THR A 5 21.28 1.37 -37.91
CA THR A 5 21.44 0.63 -36.64
C THR A 5 20.15 -0.13 -36.35
N ILE A 6 20.14 -1.43 -36.63
CA ILE A 6 19.06 -2.33 -36.22
C ILE A 6 19.18 -2.54 -34.70
N ALA A 7 18.27 -1.93 -33.94
CA ALA A 7 18.15 -2.17 -32.51
C ALA A 7 17.68 -3.61 -32.27
N ARG A 8 18.49 -4.37 -31.51
CA ARG A 8 18.22 -5.74 -31.07
C ARG A 8 16.86 -5.80 -30.34
N PRO A 9 15.92 -6.68 -30.72
CA PRO A 9 14.72 -6.92 -29.94
C PRO A 9 15.13 -7.38 -28.53
N ARG A 10 14.71 -6.64 -27.50
CA ARG A 10 14.78 -7.14 -26.12
C ARG A 10 13.89 -8.36 -26.05
N ALA A 11 14.49 -9.52 -25.79
CA ALA A 11 13.76 -10.71 -25.42
C ALA A 11 12.85 -10.35 -24.21
N PRO A 12 11.57 -10.76 -24.19
CA PRO A 12 10.77 -10.62 -22.99
C PRO A 12 11.48 -11.42 -21.90
N ALA A 13 11.85 -10.75 -20.81
CA ALA A 13 12.29 -11.43 -19.61
C ALA A 13 11.18 -12.42 -19.24
N SER A 14 11.53 -13.70 -19.19
CA SER A 14 10.70 -14.74 -18.60
C SER A 14 10.16 -14.22 -17.25
N PRO A 15 8.87 -14.44 -16.91
CA PRO A 15 8.36 -14.13 -15.59
C PRO A 15 8.95 -15.16 -14.62
N ASP A 16 10.20 -14.96 -14.25
CA ASP A 16 10.87 -15.77 -13.26
C ASP A 16 10.36 -15.33 -11.89
N THR A 17 9.81 -16.30 -11.16
CA THR A 17 9.28 -16.20 -9.80
C THR A 17 7.95 -15.46 -9.65
N ALA A 18 6.86 -16.23 -9.66
CA ALA A 18 5.67 -15.91 -8.91
C ALA A 18 6.03 -15.71 -7.42
N CYS A 19 6.33 -14.49 -7.02
CA CYS A 19 6.30 -14.09 -5.62
C CYS A 19 5.78 -12.66 -5.57
N GLY A 20 4.47 -12.53 -5.79
CA GLY A 20 3.76 -11.32 -5.41
C GLY A 20 3.87 -11.13 -3.88
N PRO A 21 3.67 -9.90 -3.38
CA PRO A 21 3.76 -9.63 -1.96
C PRO A 21 2.85 -10.57 -1.18
N THR A 22 3.37 -11.17 -0.11
CA THR A 22 2.59 -12.07 0.75
C THR A 22 1.47 -11.27 1.43
N PRO A 23 0.38 -11.92 1.88
CA PRO A 23 -0.65 -11.21 2.65
C PRO A 23 -0.07 -10.51 3.90
N SER A 24 1.03 -11.03 4.47
CA SER A 24 1.76 -10.39 5.57
C SER A 24 2.48 -9.12 5.13
N ASP A 25 3.14 -9.12 3.97
CA ASP A 25 3.81 -7.94 3.42
C ASP A 25 2.78 -6.84 3.10
N LEU A 26 1.63 -7.22 2.56
CA LEU A 26 0.54 -6.29 2.28
C LEU A 26 -0.07 -5.72 3.57
N LEU A 27 -0.17 -6.53 4.63
CA LEU A 27 -0.67 -6.10 5.93
C LEU A 27 0.28 -5.08 6.55
N GLU A 28 1.58 -5.37 6.58
CA GLU A 28 2.60 -4.46 7.10
C GLU A 28 2.55 -3.11 6.36
N ASN A 29 2.44 -3.15 5.03
CA ASN A 29 2.33 -1.95 4.21
C ASN A 29 1.10 -1.11 4.56
N LYS A 30 -0.08 -1.75 4.71
CA LYS A 30 -1.31 -1.04 5.10
C LYS A 30 -1.22 -0.44 6.51
N LEU A 31 -0.63 -1.15 7.46
CA LEU A 31 -0.42 -0.63 8.81
C LEU A 31 0.56 0.55 8.82
N ALA A 32 1.61 0.52 8.01
CA ALA A 32 2.53 1.63 7.85
C ALA A 32 1.83 2.87 7.25
N GLN A 33 1.00 2.69 6.21
CA GLN A 33 0.20 3.77 5.63
C GLN A 33 -0.76 4.38 6.66
N LEU A 34 -1.47 3.55 7.42
CA LEU A 34 -2.38 4.00 8.48
C LEU A 34 -1.62 4.77 9.56
N ASN A 35 -0.46 4.27 9.99
CA ASN A 35 0.37 4.92 11.00
C ASN A 35 0.89 6.29 10.51
N SER A 36 1.40 6.37 9.28
CA SER A 36 1.81 7.65 8.69
C SER A 36 0.65 8.65 8.58
N LEU A 37 -0.54 8.19 8.20
CA LEU A 37 -1.74 9.03 8.13
C LEU A 37 -2.11 9.61 9.50
N LEU A 38 -2.16 8.75 10.53
CA LEU A 38 -2.48 9.15 11.90
C LEU A 38 -1.39 10.05 12.50
N TRP A 39 -0.11 9.77 12.19
CA TRP A 39 1.00 10.61 12.60
C TRP A 39 0.88 12.01 12.00
N CYS A 40 0.55 12.13 10.71
CA CYS A 40 0.28 13.43 10.09
C CYS A 40 -0.94 14.15 10.70
N CYS A 41 -1.91 13.41 11.24
CA CYS A 41 -3.05 13.99 11.96
C CYS A 41 -2.67 14.52 13.36
N HIS A 42 -1.73 13.88 14.05
CA HIS A 42 -1.41 14.21 15.44
C HIS A 42 -0.12 15.02 15.65
N GLY A 43 0.86 14.89 14.76
CA GLY A 43 2.28 14.93 15.17
C GLY A 43 3.11 16.16 14.82
N ASP A 44 2.68 17.05 13.91
CA ASP A 44 3.62 18.09 13.41
C ASP A 44 3.11 19.53 13.52
N GLY A 45 2.06 19.78 14.32
CA GLY A 45 1.50 21.13 14.45
C GLY A 45 1.05 21.74 13.12
N ASN A 46 0.92 20.91 12.08
CA ASN A 46 0.53 21.35 10.76
C ASN A 46 -0.94 21.73 10.85
N ARG A 47 -1.24 22.98 10.52
CA ARG A 47 -2.59 23.59 10.53
C ARG A 47 -3.58 22.93 9.57
N TRP A 48 -3.35 21.68 9.17
CA TRP A 48 -4.23 20.89 8.31
C TRP A 48 -5.68 20.93 8.77
N PHE A 49 -5.92 20.86 10.08
CA PHE A 49 -7.28 20.93 10.62
C PHE A 49 -7.80 22.36 10.81
N GLU A 50 -6.91 23.35 10.91
CA GLU A 50 -7.30 24.75 11.05
C GLU A 50 -7.64 25.39 9.69
N ASP A 51 -7.04 24.91 8.58
CA ASP A 51 -7.19 25.50 7.24
C ASP A 51 -8.09 24.68 6.29
N ALA A 52 -8.21 23.35 6.48
CA ALA A 52 -8.97 22.47 5.59
C ALA A 52 -10.44 22.22 6.00
N GLY A 53 -10.86 22.67 7.18
CA GLY A 53 -12.23 22.56 7.67
C GLY A 53 -12.67 21.13 8.07
N PRO A 54 -13.87 20.99 8.68
CA PRO A 54 -14.34 19.72 9.25
C PRO A 54 -14.59 18.62 8.21
N GLU A 55 -14.94 18.98 6.96
CA GLU A 55 -15.13 18.01 5.88
C GLU A 55 -13.81 17.31 5.49
N HIS A 56 -12.66 17.99 5.58
CA HIS A 56 -11.37 17.36 5.30
C HIS A 56 -11.00 16.33 6.36
N LEU A 57 -11.29 16.63 7.62
CA LEU A 57 -11.10 15.70 8.73
C LEU A 57 -12.00 14.46 8.58
N ASP A 58 -13.27 14.64 8.20
CA ASP A 58 -14.20 13.52 7.97
C ASP A 58 -13.69 12.58 6.86
N ASN A 59 -13.22 13.15 5.75
CA ASN A 59 -12.63 12.38 4.64
C ASN A 59 -11.36 11.62 5.07
N VAL A 60 -10.48 12.25 5.87
CA VAL A 60 -9.26 11.60 6.37
C VAL A 60 -9.61 10.46 7.34
N LEU A 61 -10.58 10.66 8.23
CA LEU A 61 -11.07 9.61 9.12
C LEU A 61 -11.72 8.47 8.34
N TRP A 62 -12.44 8.77 7.26
CA TRP A 62 -12.99 7.75 6.36
C TRP A 62 -11.88 6.92 5.71
N ILE A 63 -10.82 7.55 5.19
CA ILE A 63 -9.66 6.84 4.62
C ILE A 63 -8.98 5.96 5.68
N ALA A 64 -8.80 6.48 6.90
CA ALA A 64 -8.22 5.72 8.00
C ALA A 64 -9.08 4.48 8.34
N ALA A 65 -10.41 4.62 8.34
CA ALA A 65 -11.34 3.54 8.58
C ALA A 65 -11.26 2.45 7.48
N GLU A 66 -11.16 2.84 6.21
CA GLU A 66 -10.99 1.90 5.10
C GLU A 66 -9.66 1.15 5.19
N LEU A 67 -8.55 1.86 5.47
CA LEU A 67 -7.24 1.24 5.67
C LEU A 67 -7.26 0.21 6.81
N ALA A 68 -7.96 0.52 7.92
CA ALA A 68 -8.11 -0.40 9.04
C ALA A 68 -8.93 -1.66 8.69
N ARG A 69 -10.01 -1.51 7.91
CA ARG A 69 -10.83 -2.64 7.43
C ARG A 69 -10.02 -3.56 6.53
N ASP A 70 -9.27 -2.98 5.60
CA ASP A 70 -8.42 -3.77 4.70
C ASP A 70 -7.29 -4.49 5.45
N ALA A 71 -6.66 -3.83 6.43
CA ALA A 71 -5.67 -4.46 7.29
C ALA A 71 -6.27 -5.64 8.08
N MET A 72 -7.49 -5.50 8.58
CA MET A 72 -8.19 -6.60 9.26
C MET A 72 -8.45 -7.78 8.32
N GLY A 73 -8.85 -7.52 7.07
CA GLY A 73 -9.03 -8.57 6.05
C GLY A 73 -7.74 -9.32 5.73
N LEU A 74 -6.63 -8.60 5.56
CA LEU A 74 -5.32 -9.20 5.32
C LEU A 74 -4.82 -10.00 6.53
N PHE A 75 -5.04 -9.51 7.75
CA PHE A 75 -4.70 -10.24 8.97
C PHE A 75 -5.45 -11.58 9.04
N GLN A 76 -6.75 -11.59 8.77
CA GLN A 76 -7.53 -12.83 8.73
C GLN A 76 -7.01 -13.78 7.64
N ALA A 77 -6.65 -13.27 6.46
CA ALA A 77 -6.06 -14.09 5.40
C ALA A 77 -4.72 -14.70 5.81
N CYS A 78 -3.88 -13.97 6.55
CA CYS A 78 -2.64 -14.49 7.13
C CYS A 78 -2.90 -15.61 8.14
N GLU A 79 -3.87 -15.44 9.05
CA GLU A 79 -4.22 -16.45 10.05
C GLU A 79 -4.76 -17.73 9.38
N VAL A 80 -5.64 -17.59 8.39
CA VAL A 80 -6.17 -18.73 7.62
C VAL A 80 -5.06 -19.46 6.86
N GLY A 81 -4.15 -18.72 6.22
CA GLY A 81 -2.99 -19.31 5.56
C GLY A 81 -2.06 -20.05 6.52
N ARG A 82 -1.92 -19.56 7.75
CA ARG A 82 -1.11 -20.21 8.80
C ARG A 82 -1.78 -21.48 9.35
N ALA A 83 -3.10 -21.46 9.53
CA ALA A 83 -3.87 -22.62 9.98
C ALA A 83 -3.92 -23.75 8.94
N ALA A 84 -3.85 -23.42 7.65
CA ALA A 84 -3.80 -24.41 6.57
C ALA A 84 -2.42 -25.09 6.38
N GLN A 85 -1.38 -24.56 7.03
CA GLN A 85 0.01 -25.00 6.88
C GLN A 85 0.50 -25.90 8.03
N GLY A 86 -0.29 -26.05 9.10
CA GLY A 86 0.00 -26.89 10.29
C GLY A 86 -0.83 -28.16 10.32
#